data_AF-A0AAW2TRW6-F1
#
_entry.id   AF-A0AAW2TRW6-F1
#
_cell.length_a   1.000
_cell.length_b   1.000
_cell.length_c   1.000
_cell.angle_alpha   90.00
_cell.angle_beta   90.00
_cell.angle_gamma   90.00
#
_symmetry.space_group_name_H-M   'P 1'
#
loop_
_entity.id
_entity.type
_entity.pdbx_description
1 polymer ?
#
loop_
_entity_poly.entity_id
_entity_poly.type
_entity_poly.pdbx_seq_one_letter_code
_entity_poly.pdbx_strand_id
1 'polypeptide(L)' 'MVYDIKHLMKFCSSLHGGLNKLAELLEVERIGVCHQAGSDSLLTSCAFKKLKDNFFNGSTEKYAGVLYGLGVENGS' A
#
# COMPACT_ATOMS: atom_id res chain seq x y z
N MET A 1 11.87 7.97 -2.91
CA MET A 1 11.33 6.92 -3.81
C MET A 1 9.82 6.86 -3.64
N VAL A 2 9.08 6.63 -4.72
CA VAL A 2 7.61 6.55 -4.71
C VAL A 2 7.19 5.09 -4.69
N TYR A 3 6.20 4.76 -3.86
CA TYR A 3 5.59 3.43 -3.80
C TYR A 3 4.08 3.57 -3.92
N ASP A 4 3.50 2.84 -4.87
CA ASP A 4 2.06 2.68 -4.96
C ASP A 4 1.64 1.43 -4.17
N ILE A 5 0.88 1.63 -3.09
CA ILE A 5 0.41 0.54 -2.24
C ILE A 5 -0.48 -0.43 -3.02
N LYS A 6 -1.27 0.06 -3.97
CA LYS A 6 -2.14 -0.78 -4.79
C LYS A 6 -1.33 -1.64 -5.76
N HIS A 7 -0.17 -1.15 -6.22
CA HIS A 7 0.78 -1.97 -6.95
C HIS A 7 1.38 -3.06 -6.05
N LEU A 8 1.83 -2.72 -4.85
CA LEU A 8 2.38 -3.69 -3.88
C LEU A 8 1.36 -4.78 -3.53
N MET A 9 0.09 -4.43 -3.32
CA MET A 9 -0.97 -5.39 -3.01
C MET A 9 -1.13 -6.49 -4.07
N LYS A 10 -0.76 -6.25 -5.35
CA LYS A 10 -0.80 -7.30 -6.39
C LYS A 10 0.09 -8.50 -6.07
N PHE A 11 1.13 -8.29 -5.28
CA PHE A 11 2.08 -9.34 -4.87
C PHE A 11 1.71 -10.00 -3.54
N CYS A 12 0.53 -9.66 -2.99
CA CYS A 12 0.03 -10.20 -1.74
C CYS A 12 -1.34 -10.85 -1.98
N SER A 13 -1.39 -12.18 -2.10
CA SER A 13 -2.59 -12.92 -2.52
C SER A 13 -3.82 -12.74 -1.60
N SER A 14 -3.63 -12.36 -0.34
CA SER A 14 -4.72 -12.11 0.61
C SER A 14 -5.22 -10.66 0.63
N LEU A 15 -4.53 -9.72 -0.02
CA LEU A 15 -4.85 -8.29 0.04
C LEU A 15 -5.57 -7.82 -1.22
N HIS A 16 -6.73 -7.21 -1.04
CA HIS A 16 -7.61 -6.79 -2.13
C HIS A 16 -8.51 -5.62 -1.71
N GLY A 17 -9.09 -4.93 -2.69
CA GLY A 17 -9.97 -3.79 -2.47
C GLY A 17 -9.25 -2.43 -2.44
N GLY A 18 -9.89 -1.44 -1.82
CA GLY A 18 -9.36 -0.08 -1.67
C GLY A 18 -8.66 0.16 -0.34
N LEU A 19 -8.21 1.40 -0.09
CA LEU A 19 -7.43 1.79 1.09
C LEU A 19 -8.11 1.41 2.43
N ASN A 20 -9.43 1.63 2.55
CA ASN A 20 -10.17 1.26 3.77
C ASN A 20 -10.15 -0.25 4.02
N LYS A 21 -10.34 -1.07 2.96
CA LYS A 21 -10.34 -2.53 3.10
C LYS A 21 -8.94 -3.04 3.43
N LEU A 22 -7.91 -2.45 2.82
CA LEU A 22 -6.53 -2.76 3.15
C LEU A 22 -6.23 -2.45 4.63
N ALA A 23 -6.66 -1.29 5.13
CA ALA A 23 -6.46 -0.92 6.53
C ALA A 23 -7.13 -1.91 7.49
N GLU A 24 -8.34 -2.37 7.18
CA GLU A 24 -9.03 -3.42 7.94
C GLU A 24 -8.23 -4.73 7.95
N LEU A 25 -7.77 -5.20 6.77
CA LEU A 25 -6.99 -6.44 6.63
C LEU A 25 -5.63 -6.39 7.32
N LEU A 26 -5.03 -5.19 7.43
CA LEU A 26 -3.76 -4.96 8.12
C LEU A 26 -3.96 -4.53 9.58
N GLU A 27 -5.20 -4.48 10.08
CA GLU A 27 -5.53 -4.03 11.45
C GLU A 27 -4.95 -2.63 11.76
N VAL A 28 -5.08 -1.70 10.82
CA VAL A 28 -4.67 -0.30 10.97
C VAL A 28 -5.91 0.54 11.23
N GLU A 29 -5.94 1.21 12.38
CA GLU A 29 -7.01 2.13 12.73
C GLU A 29 -6.87 3.46 11.98
N ARG A 30 -8.01 3.98 11.49
CA ARG A 30 -8.09 5.30 10.88
C ARG A 30 -8.16 6.38 11.96
N ILE A 31 -7.34 7.42 11.78
CA ILE A 31 -7.43 8.66 12.57
C ILE A 31 -7.98 9.76 11.66
N GLY A 32 -9.06 10.41 12.10
CA GLY A 32 -9.77 11.46 11.34
C GLY A 32 -10.85 10.93 10.40
N VAL A 33 -11.38 11.82 9.56
CA VAL A 33 -12.56 11.54 8.71
C VAL A 33 -12.13 10.90 7.38
N CYS A 34 -12.83 9.85 6.96
CA CYS A 34 -12.62 9.19 5.67
C CYS A 34 -12.80 10.17 4.50
N HIS A 35 -12.06 9.97 3.40
CA HIS A 35 -12.07 10.80 2.21
C HIS A 35 -11.50 12.21 2.38
N GLN A 36 -10.84 12.50 3.50
CA GLN A 36 -10.01 13.68 3.66
C GLN A 36 -8.55 13.31 3.38
N ALA A 37 -7.87 14.13 2.57
CA ALA A 37 -6.48 13.87 2.17
C ALA A 37 -5.54 13.67 3.38
N GLY A 38 -5.74 14.42 4.47
CA GLY A 38 -4.97 14.26 5.71
C GLY A 38 -5.16 12.89 6.38
N SER A 39 -6.41 12.49 6.63
CA SER A 39 -6.71 11.17 7.22
C SER A 39 -6.26 10.03 6.30
N ASP A 40 -6.52 10.14 5.00
CA ASP A 40 -6.16 9.11 4.03
C ASP A 40 -4.65 8.98 3.84
N SER A 41 -3.89 10.08 3.86
CA SER A 41 -2.42 10.04 3.78
C SER A 41 -1.79 9.39 5.01
N LEU A 42 -2.31 9.67 6.22
CA LEU A 42 -1.88 9.00 7.44
C LEU A 42 -2.18 7.50 7.38
N LEU A 43 -3.41 7.13 6.97
CA LEU A 43 -3.81 5.74 6.83
C LEU A 43 -2.94 5.00 5.79
N THR A 44 -2.65 5.65 4.67
CA THR A 44 -1.75 5.15 3.62
C THR A 44 -0.36 4.88 4.17
N SER A 45 0.22 5.83 4.92
CA SER A 45 1.55 5.68 5.52
C SER A 45 1.62 4.50 6.51
N CYS A 46 0.64 4.41 7.41
CA CYS A 46 0.54 3.32 8.39
C CYS A 46 0.35 1.95 7.71
N ALA A 47 -0.53 1.87 6.71
CA ALA A 47 -0.76 0.66 5.93
C ALA A 47 0.49 0.23 5.17
N PHE A 48 1.22 1.17 4.55
CA PHE A 48 2.48 0.88 3.86
C PHE A 48 3.52 0.27 4.81
N LYS A 49 3.67 0.81 6.02
CA LYS A 49 4.63 0.29 7.00
C LYS A 49 4.32 -1.16 7.36
N LYS A 50 3.05 -1.46 7.73
CA LYS A 50 2.64 -2.85 8.04
C LYS A 50 2.77 -3.78 6.84
N LEU A 51 2.42 -3.31 5.65
CA LEU A 51 2.55 -4.08 4.42
C LEU A 51 4.00 -4.47 4.15
N LYS A 52 4.91 -3.49 4.24
CA LYS A 52 6.35 -3.66 4.07
C LYS A 52 6.93 -4.68 5.07
N ASP A 53 6.55 -4.57 6.33
CA ASP A 53 7.10 -5.44 7.39
C ASP A 53 6.54 -6.87 7.28
N ASN A 54 5.23 -7.02 7.05
CA ASN A 54 4.56 -8.32 7.09
C ASN A 54 4.67 -9.14 5.80
N PHE A 55 4.69 -8.49 4.63
CA PHE A 55 4.61 -9.19 3.33
C PHE A 55 5.89 -9.11 2.51
N PHE A 56 6.79 -8.17 2.83
CA PHE A 56 7.98 -7.90 2.04
C PHE A 56 9.28 -8.01 2.86
N ASN A 57 9.20 -8.47 4.11
CA ASN A 57 10.35 -8.61 5.02
C ASN A 57 11.23 -7.35 5.08
N GLY A 58 10.62 -6.17 4.95
CA GLY A 58 11.35 -4.90 4.97
C GLY A 58 12.02 -4.50 3.65
N SER A 59 11.93 -5.27 2.57
CA SER A 59 12.54 -4.94 1.26
C SER A 59 11.48 -4.69 0.19
N THR A 60 11.39 -3.46 -0.29
CA THR A 60 10.39 -3.00 -1.28
C THR A 60 11.00 -2.34 -2.50
N GLU A 61 12.33 -2.23 -2.55
CA GLU A 61 13.09 -1.41 -3.50
C GLU A 61 12.80 -1.77 -4.95
N LYS A 62 12.59 -3.07 -5.23
CA LYS A 62 12.28 -3.58 -6.58
C LYS A 62 10.93 -3.14 -7.13
N TYR A 63 10.02 -2.64 -6.29
CA TYR A 63 8.69 -2.17 -6.68
C TYR A 63 8.60 -0.64 -6.76
N ALA A 64 9.71 0.06 -6.52
CA ALA A 64 9.71 1.51 -6.47
C ALA A 64 9.49 2.13 -7.86
N GLY A 65 8.77 3.25 -7.88
CA GLY A 65 8.53 4.02 -9.11
C GLY A 65 7.45 3.45 -10.03
N VAL A 66 6.83 2.32 -9.69
CA VAL A 66 5.73 1.74 -10.47
C VAL A 66 4.39 2.20 -9.90
N LEU A 67 3.58 2.84 -10.75
CA LEU A 67 2.22 3.28 -10.41
C LEU A 67 1.19 2.28 -10.93
N TYR A 68 0.19 1.97 -10.11
CA TYR A 68 -0.86 1.04 -10.48
C TYR A 68 -1.63 1.52 -11.71
N GLY A 69 -1.65 0.70 -12.76
CA GLY A 69 -2.37 1.00 -14.02
C GLY A 69 -1.63 1.94 -14.98
N LEU A 70 -0.43 2.41 -14.64
CA LEU A 70 0.35 3.34 -15.45
C LEU A 70 1.83 2.95 -15.62
N GLY A 71 2.41 2.21 -14.69
CA GLY A 71 3.80 1.78 -14.78
C GLY A 71 3.98 0.58 -15.72
N VAL A 72 5.03 0.61 -16.55
CA VAL A 72 5.54 -0.58 -17.22
C VAL A 72 6.31 -1.37 -16.16
N GLU A 73 5.83 -2.56 -15.82
CA GLU A 73 6.64 -3.49 -15.04
C GLU A 73 7.87 -3.78 -15.89
N ASN A 74 9.06 -3.31 -15.48
CA ASN A 74 10.32 -3.74 -16.07
C ASN A 74 10.50 -5.21 -15.68
N GLY A 75 9.75 -6.07 -16.38
CA GLY A 75 9.78 -7.50 -16.21
C GLY A 75 10.99 -8.05 -16.95
N SER A 76 11.92 -8.59 -16.17
CA SER A 76 13.07 -9.43 -16.56
C SER A 76 14.29 -8.68 -17.07
#